data_AF-A0A6B3HRF0-F1
#
_entry.id   AF-A0A6B3HRF0-F1
#
_cell.length_a   1.000
_cell.length_b   1.000
_cell.length_c   1.000
_cell.angle_alpha   90.00
_cell.angle_beta   90.00
_cell.angle_gamma   90.00
#
_symmetry.space_group_name_H-M   'P 1'
#
loop_
_entity.id
_entity.type
_entity.pdbx_description
1 polymer ?
#
loop_
_entity_poly.entity_id
_entity_poly.type
_entity_poly.pdbx_seq_one_letter_code
_entity_poly.pdbx_strand_id
1 'polypeptide(L)'
;MIHPINATVERAQRALPPGLHEVPVGMHRRLAHVQPGLTPLAVRAQHLSLVSTALTQAGVEHFVVPGTEDTSSAIGVRDEQRGRVAQALRSLFSRSPGYIQRKVPVLRTGEPLQLGSREASWQGLETVDVLRAVWFQADPSGHLVYGTEYGCDIEFWREEDGRLLPPRINRGASYLPVHGEMTLVSPHRFSRLAPPQTDAPQNQRRWGRKPQRSGLPTRQEFVCTGADEITFPIDVVYTWVDSDDPAWQRRRAEASGDVFHEESASAGRYINRDELLYSMRSLHMYAPWVRHIFLVTDDQVPHWLNSEGEGITVVSHREIFRETSRLPVFNSHAISAQLHRVPGLSEHFIHFNDDVFVGRPITPHEFFLPNGASKHYPDTVRIPMGPILPEDLPHEVARKNVRALLEGRFGRTIID
;
A
#
# COMPACT_ATOMS: atom_id res chain seq x y z
N MET A 1 -18.87 28.92 -55.59
CA MET A 1 -17.49 28.37 -55.47
C MET A 1 -16.94 28.82 -54.13
N ILE A 2 -16.94 27.92 -53.15
CA ILE A 2 -16.55 28.19 -51.76
C ILE A 2 -15.20 27.51 -51.54
N HIS A 3 -14.17 28.31 -51.27
CA HIS A 3 -12.85 27.81 -50.87
C HIS A 3 -12.87 27.33 -49.41
N PRO A 4 -12.35 26.14 -49.09
CA PRO A 4 -12.05 25.78 -47.72
C PRO A 4 -10.65 26.29 -47.33
N ILE A 5 -10.61 27.08 -46.27
CA ILE A 5 -9.39 27.49 -45.57
C ILE A 5 -8.94 26.32 -44.70
N ASN A 6 -7.97 25.54 -45.18
CA ASN A 6 -7.18 24.64 -44.33
C ASN A 6 -5.95 25.39 -43.83
N ALA A 7 -6.04 25.94 -42.62
CA ALA A 7 -4.89 26.39 -41.86
C ALA A 7 -4.61 25.35 -40.76
N THR A 8 -3.90 24.28 -41.12
CA THR A 8 -3.30 23.35 -40.16
C THR A 8 -2.11 24.07 -39.54
N VAL A 9 -2.32 24.72 -38.40
CA VAL A 9 -1.22 25.23 -37.57
C VAL A 9 -0.54 24.02 -36.93
N GLU A 10 0.55 23.53 -37.54
CA GLU A 10 1.51 22.66 -36.88
C GLU A 10 2.05 23.38 -35.64
N ARG A 11 1.50 23.05 -34.47
CA ARG A 11 2.15 23.36 -33.20
C ARG A 11 3.43 22.55 -33.16
N ALA A 12 4.57 23.22 -33.37
CA ALA A 12 5.87 22.67 -33.06
C ALA A 12 5.86 22.11 -31.62
N GLN A 13 5.80 20.79 -31.50
CA GLN A 13 5.93 20.10 -30.21
C GLN A 13 7.36 20.31 -29.75
N ARG A 14 7.54 21.31 -28.87
CA ARG A 14 8.79 21.51 -28.15
C ARG A 14 9.09 20.19 -27.43
N ALA A 15 10.22 19.56 -27.77
CA ALA A 15 10.60 18.28 -27.17
C ALA A 15 10.58 18.43 -25.63
N LEU A 16 9.83 17.55 -24.96
CA LEU A 16 9.75 17.54 -23.51
C LEU A 16 11.11 17.11 -22.93
N PRO A 17 11.45 17.55 -21.71
CA PRO A 17 12.63 17.04 -21.01
C PRO A 17 12.61 15.51 -20.91
N PRO A 18 13.78 14.84 -20.90
CA PRO A 18 13.86 13.40 -20.67
C PRO A 18 13.12 12.99 -19.39
N GLY A 19 12.34 11.91 -19.48
CA GLY A 19 11.52 11.41 -18.38
C GLY A 19 10.19 12.13 -18.17
N LEU A 20 9.80 13.07 -19.04
CA LEU A 20 8.50 13.75 -18.99
C LEU A 20 7.67 13.43 -20.24
N HIS A 21 6.45 12.92 -20.03
CA HIS A 21 5.55 12.50 -21.11
C HIS A 21 4.20 13.20 -20.99
N GLU A 22 3.50 13.38 -22.11
CA GLU A 22 2.13 13.88 -22.11
C GLU A 22 1.13 12.71 -22.17
N VAL A 23 0.46 12.43 -21.06
CA VAL A 23 -0.43 11.28 -20.88
C VAL A 23 -1.91 11.73 -20.77
N PRO A 24 -2.86 10.90 -21.20
CA PRO A 24 -4.28 11.17 -20.98
C PRO A 24 -4.63 11.02 -19.50
N VAL A 25 -5.33 12.02 -18.94
CA VAL A 25 -5.87 12.04 -17.58
C VAL A 25 -7.31 12.54 -17.65
N GLY A 26 -8.26 11.60 -17.64
CA GLY A 26 -9.65 11.91 -17.96
C GLY A 26 -9.78 12.49 -19.37
N MET A 27 -10.48 13.62 -19.52
CA MET A 27 -10.65 14.31 -20.81
C MET A 27 -9.49 15.24 -21.19
N HIS A 28 -8.42 15.31 -20.39
CA HIS A 28 -7.34 16.25 -20.60
C HIS A 28 -6.00 15.54 -20.76
N ARG A 29 -5.09 16.15 -21.52
CA ARG A 29 -3.69 15.75 -21.51
C ARG A 29 -2.93 16.46 -20.40
N ARG A 30 -2.06 15.72 -19.71
CA ARG A 30 -1.24 16.20 -18.59
C ARG A 30 0.20 15.71 -18.74
N LEU A 31 1.13 16.51 -18.24
CA LEU A 31 2.53 16.14 -18.09
C LEU A 31 2.65 15.15 -16.93
N ALA A 32 3.28 14.02 -17.18
CA ALA A 32 3.59 12.99 -16.19
C ALA A 32 5.07 12.62 -16.25
N HIS A 33 5.64 12.37 -15.08
CA HIS A 33 7.00 11.90 -14.92
C HIS A 33 7.02 10.38 -15.12
N VAL A 34 7.94 9.90 -15.96
CA VAL A 34 8.09 8.47 -16.23
C VAL A 34 9.17 7.92 -15.31
N GLN A 35 8.75 7.10 -14.36
CA GLN A 35 9.66 6.45 -13.43
C GLN A 35 9.19 5.01 -13.13
N PRO A 36 9.98 4.00 -13.51
CA PRO A 36 9.59 2.61 -13.31
C PRO A 36 9.66 2.21 -11.83
N GLY A 37 8.79 1.28 -11.44
CA GLY A 37 8.88 0.60 -10.15
C GLY A 37 8.54 1.44 -8.92
N LEU A 38 7.96 2.63 -9.08
CA LEU A 38 7.47 3.41 -7.95
C LEU A 38 6.28 2.73 -7.29
N THR A 39 6.32 2.60 -5.97
CA THR A 39 5.16 2.22 -5.16
C THR A 39 4.38 3.46 -4.69
N PRO A 40 3.08 3.34 -4.36
CA PRO A 40 2.27 4.40 -3.73
C PRO A 40 2.99 5.12 -2.58
N LEU A 41 3.61 4.37 -1.67
CA LEU A 41 4.34 4.91 -0.53
C LEU A 41 5.60 5.67 -0.95
N ALA A 42 6.29 5.20 -2.00
CA ALA A 42 7.48 5.87 -2.54
C ALA A 42 7.11 7.21 -3.22
N VAL A 43 6.04 7.24 -4.02
CA VAL A 43 5.56 8.47 -4.69
C VAL A 43 5.18 9.53 -3.67
N ARG A 44 4.39 9.15 -2.66
CA ARG A 44 4.03 10.04 -1.56
C ARG A 44 5.25 10.64 -0.88
N ALA A 45 6.24 9.81 -0.54
CA ALA A 45 7.46 10.26 0.14
C ALA A 45 8.34 11.15 -0.75
N GLN A 46 8.42 10.85 -2.06
CA GLN A 46 9.14 11.66 -3.04
C GLN A 46 8.53 13.05 -3.16
N HIS A 47 7.20 13.16 -3.32
CA HIS A 47 6.52 14.46 -3.43
C HIS A 47 6.62 15.26 -2.12
N LEU A 48 6.47 14.60 -0.97
CA LEU A 48 6.66 15.24 0.33
C LEU A 48 8.08 15.82 0.47
N SER A 49 9.10 15.01 0.15
CA SER A 49 10.51 15.42 0.25
C SER A 49 10.84 16.54 -0.73
N LEU A 50 10.24 16.51 -1.94
CA LEU A 50 10.43 17.52 -2.97
C LEU A 50 9.91 18.90 -2.50
N VAL A 51 8.70 18.94 -1.93
CA VAL A 51 8.12 20.19 -1.40
C VAL A 51 8.90 20.66 -0.17
N SER A 52 9.17 19.78 0.80
CA SER A 52 9.92 20.14 2.01
C SER A 52 11.30 20.70 1.67
N THR A 53 12.02 20.07 0.74
CA THR A 53 13.33 20.56 0.28
C THR A 53 13.23 21.95 -0.36
N ALA A 54 12.22 22.19 -1.19
CA ALA A 54 12.02 23.49 -1.81
C ALA A 54 11.71 24.59 -0.77
N LEU A 55 10.92 24.27 0.25
CA LEU A 55 10.62 25.19 1.35
C LEU A 55 11.86 25.48 2.19
N THR A 56 12.64 24.46 2.56
CA THR A 56 13.94 24.63 3.26
C THR A 56 14.87 25.55 2.47
N GLN A 57 15.04 25.32 1.17
CA GLN A 57 15.91 26.12 0.30
C GLN A 57 15.45 27.58 0.21
N ALA A 58 14.15 27.84 0.31
CA ALA A 58 13.59 29.19 0.34
C ALA A 58 13.58 29.81 1.75
N GLY A 59 14.11 29.11 2.76
CA GLY A 59 14.12 29.52 4.17
C GLY A 59 12.73 29.62 4.80
N VAL A 60 11.75 28.87 4.29
CA VAL A 60 10.40 28.79 4.84
C VAL A 60 10.40 27.77 5.98
N GLU A 61 10.09 28.23 7.19
CA GLU A 61 9.86 27.34 8.33
C GLU A 61 8.59 26.54 8.08
N HIS A 62 8.70 25.22 8.17
CA HIS A 62 7.62 24.30 7.87
C HIS A 62 7.76 23.00 8.67
N PHE A 63 6.66 22.26 8.78
CA PHE A 63 6.60 21.00 9.50
C PHE A 63 5.69 20.00 8.77
N VAL A 64 6.07 18.74 8.69
CA VAL A 64 5.18 17.69 8.18
C VAL A 64 4.01 17.49 9.14
N VAL A 65 2.79 17.47 8.61
CA VAL A 65 1.55 17.33 9.38
C VAL A 65 1.01 15.89 9.25
N PRO A 66 0.51 15.29 10.34
CA PRO A 66 -0.23 14.02 10.30
C PRO A 66 -1.62 14.20 9.68
N GLY A 67 -1.67 14.30 8.35
CA GLY A 67 -2.92 14.41 7.58
C GLY A 67 -3.84 13.19 7.75
N THR A 68 -5.11 13.34 7.36
CA THR A 68 -6.14 12.29 7.47
C THR A 68 -6.04 11.21 6.40
N GLU A 69 -5.43 11.53 5.26
CA GLU A 69 -5.25 10.61 4.13
C GLU A 69 -3.91 9.88 4.21
N ASP A 70 -3.87 8.62 3.78
CA ASP A 70 -2.63 7.83 3.79
C ASP A 70 -1.82 7.92 2.49
N THR A 71 -2.45 8.30 1.37
CA THR A 71 -1.83 8.42 0.03
C THR A 71 -1.26 9.80 -0.24
N SER A 72 -1.90 10.88 0.24
CA SER A 72 -1.33 12.24 0.19
C SER A 72 -0.52 12.56 1.44
N SER A 73 0.34 13.56 1.33
CA SER A 73 1.09 14.13 2.46
C SER A 73 0.64 15.55 2.76
N ALA A 74 0.98 16.07 3.94
CA ALA A 74 0.69 17.45 4.31
C ALA A 74 1.91 18.10 4.98
N ILE A 75 2.13 19.38 4.67
CA ILE A 75 3.12 20.25 5.31
C ILE A 75 2.40 21.50 5.81
N GLY A 76 2.57 21.82 7.09
CA GLY A 76 2.13 23.08 7.67
C GLY A 76 3.19 24.15 7.50
N VAL A 77 2.75 25.34 7.13
CA VAL A 77 3.54 26.58 7.07
C VAL A 77 2.76 27.70 7.76
N ARG A 78 3.46 28.69 8.32
CA ARG A 78 2.79 29.88 8.85
C ARG A 78 2.12 30.68 7.73
N ASP A 79 0.92 31.17 7.98
CA ASP A 79 0.12 31.97 7.04
C ASP A 79 0.88 33.18 6.48
N GLU A 80 1.64 33.87 7.33
CA GLU A 80 2.47 35.02 6.95
C GLU A 80 3.56 34.71 5.91
N GLN A 81 3.95 33.43 5.75
CA GLN A 81 4.98 33.00 4.80
C GLN A 81 4.43 32.71 3.38
N ARG A 82 3.13 32.94 3.13
CA ARG A 82 2.44 32.69 1.85
C ARG A 82 3.22 33.12 0.61
N GLY A 83 3.75 34.35 0.60
CA GLY A 83 4.52 34.87 -0.53
C GLY A 83 5.80 34.06 -0.81
N ARG A 84 6.53 33.69 0.24
CA ARG A 84 7.76 32.88 0.15
C ARG A 84 7.46 31.44 -0.29
N VAL A 85 6.35 30.87 0.20
CA VAL A 85 5.85 29.55 -0.23
C VAL A 85 5.53 29.55 -1.73
N ALA A 86 4.80 30.56 -2.21
CA ALA A 86 4.48 30.68 -3.62
C ALA A 86 5.74 30.80 -4.49
N GLN A 87 6.72 31.60 -4.07
CA GLN A 87 8.00 31.71 -4.76
C GLN A 87 8.78 30.38 -4.79
N ALA A 88 8.84 29.68 -3.65
CA ALA A 88 9.51 28.39 -3.52
C ALA A 88 8.89 27.34 -4.45
N LEU A 89 7.55 27.24 -4.46
CA LEU A 89 6.84 26.31 -5.32
C LEU A 89 6.95 26.68 -6.80
N ARG A 90 6.91 27.96 -7.18
CA ARG A 90 7.17 28.40 -8.56
C ARG A 90 8.56 27.96 -9.04
N SER A 91 9.59 28.17 -8.21
CA SER A 91 10.96 27.73 -8.49
C SER A 91 11.10 26.20 -8.54
N LEU A 92 10.32 25.49 -7.73
CA LEU A 92 10.24 24.04 -7.81
C LEU A 92 9.63 23.60 -9.15
N PHE A 93 8.47 24.14 -9.54
CA PHE A 93 7.77 23.75 -10.77
C PHE A 93 8.49 24.17 -12.05
N SER A 94 9.38 25.17 -12.01
CA SER A 94 10.26 25.49 -13.14
C SER A 94 11.34 24.43 -13.37
N ARG A 95 11.72 23.67 -12.33
CA ARG A 95 12.73 22.60 -12.38
C ARG A 95 12.09 21.22 -12.54
N SER A 96 10.94 21.01 -11.90
CA SER A 96 10.17 19.76 -11.96
C SER A 96 8.71 20.08 -12.30
N PRO A 97 8.34 20.06 -13.59
CA PRO A 97 7.01 20.43 -14.04
C PRO A 97 5.92 19.64 -13.32
N GLY A 98 4.94 20.35 -12.78
CA GLY A 98 3.85 19.78 -12.01
C GLY A 98 2.66 20.73 -11.94
N TYR A 99 1.69 20.37 -11.12
CA TYR A 99 0.40 21.06 -11.02
C TYR A 99 0.14 21.54 -9.60
N ILE A 100 -0.62 22.61 -9.51
CA ILE A 100 -1.17 23.13 -8.26
C ILE A 100 -2.69 23.03 -8.32
N GLN A 101 -3.30 22.65 -7.21
CA GLN A 101 -4.75 22.69 -7.00
C GLN A 101 -5.06 23.45 -5.73
N ARG A 102 -6.06 24.33 -5.76
CA ARG A 102 -6.56 25.03 -4.58
C ARG A 102 -7.62 24.19 -3.91
N LYS A 103 -7.50 24.03 -2.60
CA LYS A 103 -8.46 23.33 -1.76
C LYS A 103 -8.99 24.30 -0.72
N VAL A 104 -10.29 24.57 -0.79
CA VAL A 104 -11.03 25.33 0.22
C VAL A 104 -11.72 24.30 1.12
N PRO A 105 -11.45 24.25 2.43
CA PRO A 105 -11.97 23.22 3.35
C PRO A 105 -13.50 23.07 3.33
N VAL A 106 -14.23 24.16 3.03
CA VAL A 106 -15.70 24.19 3.00
C VAL A 106 -16.28 23.64 1.69
N LEU A 107 -15.54 23.72 0.58
CA LEU A 107 -16.00 23.23 -0.72
C LEU A 107 -15.49 21.81 -0.96
N ARG A 108 -16.40 20.85 -1.10
CA ARG A 108 -16.06 19.44 -1.37
C ARG A 108 -15.38 19.22 -2.73
N THR A 109 -15.42 20.20 -3.63
CA THR A 109 -14.76 20.17 -4.93
C THR A 109 -13.59 21.14 -4.95
N GLY A 110 -12.37 20.60 -5.07
CA GLY A 110 -11.19 21.43 -5.33
C GLY A 110 -11.29 22.13 -6.68
N GLU A 111 -10.61 23.26 -6.81
CA GLU A 111 -10.53 23.97 -8.09
C GLU A 111 -9.83 23.12 -9.17
N PRO A 112 -10.01 23.47 -10.46
CA PRO A 112 -9.30 22.80 -11.55
C PRO A 112 -7.79 22.82 -11.32
N LEU A 113 -7.13 21.69 -11.62
CA LEU A 113 -5.67 21.62 -11.64
C LEU A 113 -5.08 22.63 -12.63
N GLN A 114 -4.11 23.40 -12.17
CA GLN A 114 -3.40 24.36 -12.99
C GLN A 114 -1.92 24.04 -13.04
N LEU A 115 -1.26 24.36 -14.15
CA LEU A 115 0.17 24.09 -14.31
C LEU A 115 0.97 25.04 -13.42
N GLY A 116 1.76 24.49 -12.50
CA GLY A 116 2.48 25.28 -11.48
C GLY A 116 3.52 26.25 -12.04
N SER A 117 3.97 26.06 -13.29
CA SER A 117 4.88 26.96 -13.97
C SER A 117 4.21 28.23 -14.53
N ARG A 118 2.88 28.31 -14.57
CA ARG A 118 2.15 29.49 -15.08
C ARG A 118 1.95 30.51 -13.98
N GLU A 119 2.28 31.77 -14.26
CA GLU A 119 2.11 32.88 -13.32
C GLU A 119 0.64 33.07 -12.87
N ALA A 120 -0.31 32.97 -13.81
CA ALA A 120 -1.74 33.07 -13.51
C ALA A 120 -2.22 32.06 -12.46
N SER A 121 -1.54 30.91 -12.33
CA SER A 121 -1.91 29.87 -11.35
C SER A 121 -1.69 30.29 -9.89
N TRP A 122 -0.97 31.39 -9.67
CA TRP A 122 -0.62 31.92 -8.36
C TRP A 122 -1.40 33.21 -8.01
N GLN A 123 -2.38 33.63 -8.81
CA GLN A 123 -3.24 34.79 -8.49
C GLN A 123 -4.36 34.39 -7.52
N GLY A 124 -4.59 35.10 -6.40
CA GLY A 124 -5.69 34.78 -5.48
C GLY A 124 -5.32 33.82 -4.34
N LEU A 125 -4.03 33.60 -4.09
CA LEU A 125 -3.54 32.70 -3.03
C LEU A 125 -3.87 33.17 -1.61
N GLU A 126 -4.14 34.47 -1.44
CA GLU A 126 -4.53 35.09 -0.18
C GLU A 126 -5.81 34.49 0.42
N THR A 127 -6.65 33.87 -0.42
CA THR A 127 -7.91 33.24 0.01
C THR A 127 -7.83 31.72 0.17
N VAL A 128 -6.66 31.12 -0.06
CA VAL A 128 -6.50 29.66 -0.13
C VAL A 128 -5.98 29.10 1.19
N ASP A 129 -6.75 28.26 1.86
CA ASP A 129 -6.30 27.63 3.11
C ASP A 129 -5.32 26.46 2.87
N VAL A 130 -5.51 25.72 1.76
CA VAL A 130 -4.67 24.56 1.41
C VAL A 130 -4.35 24.55 -0.09
N LEU A 131 -3.06 24.40 -0.42
CA LEU A 131 -2.59 24.16 -1.78
C LEU A 131 -2.12 22.72 -1.94
N ARG A 132 -2.59 22.02 -2.97
CA ARG A 132 -2.07 20.69 -3.32
C ARG A 132 -1.09 20.79 -4.47
N ALA A 133 0.17 20.43 -4.24
CA ALA A 133 1.17 20.20 -5.28
C ALA A 133 1.06 18.76 -5.80
N VAL A 134 1.02 18.59 -7.13
CA VAL A 134 0.81 17.30 -7.80
C VAL A 134 1.85 17.09 -8.90
N TRP A 135 2.41 15.89 -8.95
CA TRP A 135 3.16 15.37 -10.08
C TRP A 135 2.53 14.05 -10.50
N PHE A 136 2.01 14.00 -11.72
CA PHE A 136 1.52 12.74 -12.28
C PHE A 136 2.70 11.83 -12.55
N GLN A 137 2.52 10.54 -12.30
CA GLN A 137 3.52 9.51 -12.60
C GLN A 137 2.96 8.57 -13.66
N ALA A 138 3.80 8.22 -14.63
CA ALA A 138 3.49 7.29 -15.69
C ALA A 138 4.50 6.13 -15.74
N ASP A 139 4.06 5.01 -16.29
CA ASP A 139 4.95 3.89 -16.60
C ASP A 139 5.77 4.19 -17.88
N PRO A 140 6.81 3.38 -18.18
CA PRO A 140 7.58 3.53 -19.42
C PRO A 140 6.77 3.41 -20.71
N SER A 141 5.57 2.84 -20.67
CA SER A 141 4.65 2.75 -21.80
C SER A 141 3.79 4.00 -21.98
N GLY A 142 3.88 4.98 -21.07
CA GLY A 142 3.15 6.23 -21.12
C GLY A 142 1.72 6.14 -20.55
N HIS A 143 1.41 5.11 -19.76
CA HIS A 143 0.15 5.04 -19.03
C HIS A 143 0.26 5.71 -17.66
N LEU A 144 -0.79 6.41 -17.26
CA LEU A 144 -0.86 7.01 -15.93
C LEU A 144 -0.91 5.92 -14.86
N VAL A 145 -0.03 6.04 -13.86
CA VAL A 145 0.03 5.13 -12.70
C VAL A 145 -0.43 5.85 -11.42
N TYR A 146 0.04 7.08 -11.18
CA TYR A 146 -0.28 7.83 -9.96
C TYR A 146 -0.70 9.26 -10.25
N GLY A 147 -1.78 9.69 -9.60
CA GLY A 147 -2.41 10.98 -9.84
C GLY A 147 -2.47 11.91 -8.63
N THR A 148 -3.55 12.69 -8.58
CA THR A 148 -3.79 13.75 -7.59
C THR A 148 -3.86 13.27 -6.14
N GLU A 149 -4.20 12.01 -5.94
CA GLU A 149 -4.32 11.34 -4.65
C GLU A 149 -2.96 11.22 -3.94
N TYR A 150 -1.84 11.27 -4.67
CA TYR A 150 -0.48 11.26 -4.12
C TYR A 150 0.16 12.65 -4.03
N GLY A 151 -0.64 13.71 -4.09
CA GLY A 151 -0.15 15.08 -3.96
C GLY A 151 0.38 15.40 -2.55
N CYS A 152 1.15 16.47 -2.45
CA CYS A 152 1.57 17.06 -1.19
C CYS A 152 0.75 18.33 -0.93
N ASP A 153 -0.01 18.33 0.16
CA ASP A 153 -0.78 19.47 0.62
C ASP A 153 0.13 20.42 1.41
N ILE A 154 0.03 21.72 1.13
CA ILE A 154 0.63 22.81 1.86
C ILE A 154 -0.51 23.52 2.58
N GLU A 155 -0.52 23.43 3.90
CA GLU A 155 -1.51 24.00 4.79
C GLU A 155 -1.00 25.32 5.35
N PHE A 156 -1.76 26.39 5.19
CA PHE A 156 -1.44 27.69 5.77
C PHE A 156 -2.07 27.78 7.15
N TRP A 157 -1.25 27.66 8.19
CA TRP A 157 -1.67 27.68 9.59
C TRP A 157 -1.67 29.11 10.13
N ARG A 158 -2.77 29.52 10.74
CA ARG A 158 -2.97 30.89 11.23
C ARG A 158 -2.61 30.99 12.70
N GLU A 159 -2.00 32.11 13.07
CA GLU A 159 -1.74 32.43 14.48
C GLU A 159 -2.91 33.24 15.03
N GLU A 160 -3.52 32.75 16.12
CA GLU A 160 -4.67 33.37 16.78
C GLU A 160 -4.61 33.05 18.28
N ASP A 161 -4.74 34.07 19.14
CA ASP A 161 -4.71 33.93 20.61
C ASP A 161 -3.51 33.11 21.15
N GLY A 162 -2.32 33.30 20.58
CA GLY A 162 -1.11 32.58 20.97
C GLY A 162 -1.10 31.09 20.59
N ARG A 163 -1.99 30.68 19.67
CA ARG A 163 -2.09 29.32 19.12
C ARG A 163 -1.88 29.33 17.62
N LEU A 164 -1.31 28.26 17.11
CA LEU A 164 -1.19 27.99 15.68
C LEU A 164 -2.32 27.03 15.28
N LEU A 165 -3.29 27.54 14.53
CA LEU A 165 -4.51 26.84 14.13
C LEU A 165 -4.35 26.23 12.73
N PRO A 166 -4.67 24.94 12.55
CA PRO A 166 -4.68 24.32 11.23
C PRO A 166 -5.87 24.81 10.38
N PRO A 167 -5.74 24.82 9.05
CA PRO A 167 -6.85 25.13 8.16
C PRO A 167 -7.93 24.03 8.10
N ARG A 168 -7.65 22.83 8.61
CA ARG A 168 -8.55 21.66 8.60
C ARG A 168 -8.18 20.66 9.70
N ILE A 169 -9.07 19.70 9.95
CA ILE A 169 -8.81 18.60 10.88
C ILE A 169 -7.63 17.75 10.38
N ASN A 170 -6.76 17.35 11.32
CA ASN A 170 -5.66 16.41 11.13
C ASN A 170 -5.64 15.39 12.28
N ARG A 171 -4.79 14.36 12.20
CA ARG A 171 -4.70 13.30 13.21
C ARG A 171 -3.83 13.65 14.43
N GLY A 172 -3.09 14.76 14.37
CA GLY A 172 -2.10 15.11 15.39
C GLY A 172 -2.66 16.03 16.47
N ALA A 173 -3.19 17.18 16.08
CA ALA A 173 -3.65 18.19 17.04
C ALA A 173 -4.71 19.14 16.45
N SER A 174 -5.62 19.59 17.31
CA SER A 174 -6.59 20.65 16.97
C SER A 174 -5.95 22.04 16.86
N TYR A 175 -4.83 22.25 17.55
CA TYR A 175 -3.97 23.43 17.44
C TYR A 175 -2.57 23.09 17.99
N LEU A 176 -1.58 23.91 17.68
CA LEU A 176 -0.25 23.83 18.26
C LEU A 176 0.08 25.12 19.05
N PRO A 177 1.00 25.06 20.03
CA PRO A 177 1.66 26.26 20.52
C PRO A 177 2.37 26.98 19.36
N VAL A 178 2.33 28.31 19.34
CA VAL A 178 3.01 29.12 18.30
C VAL A 178 4.48 28.74 18.18
N HIS A 179 5.17 28.65 19.32
CA HIS A 179 6.55 28.19 19.39
C HIS A 179 6.59 26.77 19.95
N GLY A 180 7.43 25.92 19.36
CA GLY A 180 7.68 24.58 19.88
C GLY A 180 8.83 23.91 19.16
N GLU A 181 9.27 22.80 19.72
CA GLU A 181 10.46 22.11 19.27
C GLU A 181 10.24 21.43 17.91
N MET A 182 11.22 21.62 17.02
CA MET A 182 11.27 20.95 15.74
C MET A 182 12.13 19.69 15.85
N THR A 183 11.65 18.61 15.26
CA THR A 183 12.35 17.32 15.19
C THR A 183 12.33 16.77 13.78
N LEU A 184 13.16 15.77 13.49
CA LEU A 184 13.29 15.16 12.18
C LEU A 184 12.67 13.77 12.17
N VAL A 185 11.77 13.51 11.23
CA VAL A 185 11.10 12.21 11.06
C VAL A 185 11.30 11.65 9.66
N SER A 186 11.17 10.32 9.53
CA SER A 186 11.11 9.69 8.21
C SER A 186 9.96 10.29 7.37
N PRO A 187 10.10 10.43 6.03
CA PRO A 187 9.00 10.79 5.13
C PRO A 187 7.77 9.88 5.23
N HIS A 188 7.93 8.71 5.83
CA HIS A 188 6.90 7.71 6.03
C HIS A 188 6.18 7.80 7.38
N ARG A 189 6.64 8.62 8.35
CA ARG A 189 6.13 8.63 9.74
C ARG A 189 4.61 8.74 9.83
N PHE A 190 4.00 9.59 8.99
CA PHE A 190 2.58 9.91 9.05
C PHE A 190 1.75 9.27 7.92
N SER A 191 2.13 8.08 7.45
CA SER A 191 1.31 7.27 6.54
C SER A 191 1.14 5.88 7.12
N ARG A 192 -0.09 5.38 7.23
CA ARG A 192 -0.36 4.00 7.67
C ARG A 192 0.00 2.96 6.60
N LEU A 193 0.38 3.40 5.39
CA LEU A 193 0.99 2.51 4.40
C LEU A 193 2.43 2.14 4.79
N ALA A 194 3.07 2.92 5.65
CA ALA A 194 4.40 2.62 6.13
C ALA A 194 4.38 1.45 7.12
N PRO A 195 5.45 0.63 7.14
CA PRO A 195 5.53 -0.45 8.12
C PRO A 195 5.56 0.09 9.55
N PRO A 196 4.86 -0.58 10.50
CA PRO A 196 4.80 -0.20 11.91
C PRO A 196 6.16 0.20 12.48
N GLN A 197 6.15 1.25 13.29
CA GLN A 197 7.31 1.57 14.14
C GLN A 197 7.34 0.54 15.26
N THR A 198 8.38 -0.29 15.25
CA THR A 198 8.64 -1.29 16.27
C THR A 198 9.80 -0.80 17.12
N ASP A 199 9.77 -1.02 18.44
CA ASP A 199 10.91 -0.76 19.34
C ASP A 199 12.13 -1.66 19.06
N ALA A 200 11.97 -2.65 18.17
CA ALA A 200 13.04 -3.54 17.76
C ALA A 200 14.18 -2.79 17.03
N PRO A 201 15.45 -3.19 17.22
CA PRO A 201 16.59 -2.56 16.56
C PRO A 201 16.38 -2.49 15.04
N GLN A 202 16.76 -1.35 14.44
CA GLN A 202 16.73 -1.08 12.98
C GLN A 202 17.52 -2.08 12.11
N ASN A 203 18.09 -3.13 12.71
CA ASN A 203 18.88 -4.17 12.06
C ASN A 203 18.03 -5.25 11.38
N GLN A 204 16.71 -5.28 11.59
CA GLN A 204 15.83 -6.14 10.77
C GLN A 204 15.60 -5.48 9.41
N ARG A 205 16.27 -6.01 8.38
CA ARG A 205 16.13 -5.58 7.00
C ARG A 205 14.74 -5.99 6.50
N ARG A 206 13.93 -4.99 6.16
CA ARG A 206 12.53 -5.15 5.74
C ARG A 206 12.46 -5.38 4.23
N TRP A 207 11.47 -6.14 3.77
CA TRP A 207 11.26 -6.49 2.36
C TRP A 207 11.57 -5.32 1.40
N GLY A 208 12.62 -5.47 0.60
CA GLY A 208 12.95 -4.55 -0.50
C GLY A 208 13.31 -3.11 -0.10
N ARG A 209 13.72 -2.82 1.15
CA ARG A 209 14.01 -1.43 1.59
C ARG A 209 15.38 -1.24 2.23
N LYS A 210 16.14 -0.26 1.72
CA LYS A 210 17.33 0.30 2.38
C LYS A 210 16.90 1.38 3.40
N PRO A 211 17.58 1.54 4.55
CA PRO A 211 17.30 2.61 5.50
C PRO A 211 17.52 3.98 4.85
N GLN A 212 16.52 4.86 4.90
CA GLN A 212 16.61 6.22 4.36
C GLN A 212 17.13 7.18 5.43
N ARG A 213 18.26 7.86 5.14
CA ARG A 213 19.05 8.66 6.10
C ARG A 213 18.64 10.13 6.24
N SER A 214 17.68 10.63 5.46
CA SER A 214 17.24 12.04 5.53
C SER A 214 15.90 12.16 6.26
N GLY A 215 15.88 12.88 7.39
CA GLY A 215 14.65 13.23 8.07
C GLY A 215 14.02 14.52 7.52
N LEU A 216 12.73 14.68 7.75
CA LEU A 216 11.94 15.86 7.41
C LEU A 216 11.50 16.58 8.69
N PRO A 217 11.49 17.92 8.71
CA PRO A 217 11.11 18.69 9.89
C PRO A 217 9.64 18.45 10.24
N THR A 218 9.35 18.21 11.50
CA THR A 218 8.00 18.20 12.07
C THR A 218 8.03 18.76 13.50
N ARG A 219 6.86 18.91 14.10
CA ARG A 219 6.67 19.38 15.46
C ARG A 219 6.77 18.21 16.43
N GLN A 220 7.50 18.36 17.53
CA GLN A 220 7.67 17.32 18.54
C GLN A 220 6.31 16.83 19.09
N GLU A 221 5.32 17.73 19.12
CA GLU A 221 3.93 17.45 19.49
C GLU A 221 3.26 16.39 18.60
N PHE A 222 3.73 16.17 17.36
CA PHE A 222 3.21 15.15 16.46
C PHE A 222 3.92 13.79 16.56
N VAL A 223 5.03 13.67 17.29
CA VAL A 223 5.85 12.45 17.32
C VAL A 223 5.40 11.45 18.39
N CYS A 224 4.23 11.65 18.99
CA CYS A 224 3.62 10.65 19.87
C CYS A 224 3.17 9.39 19.10
N THR A 225 3.11 8.27 19.80
CA THR A 225 2.44 7.05 19.31
C THR A 225 0.97 7.13 19.73
N GLY A 226 0.06 7.20 18.77
CA GLY A 226 -1.37 7.32 19.02
C GLY A 226 -2.00 6.00 19.46
N ALA A 227 -3.14 6.07 20.18
CA ALA A 227 -3.90 4.88 20.56
C ALA A 227 -4.49 4.12 19.36
N ASP A 228 -4.57 4.79 18.20
CA ASP A 228 -5.00 4.23 16.93
C ASP A 228 -3.83 3.67 16.10
N GLU A 229 -2.57 3.75 16.56
CA GLU A 229 -1.40 3.29 15.81
C GLU A 229 -1.15 1.79 16.01
N ILE A 230 -0.91 1.06 14.91
CA ILE A 230 -0.45 -0.35 14.97
C ILE A 230 1.07 -0.34 15.06
N THR A 231 1.61 -0.94 16.12
CA THR A 231 3.05 -0.93 16.45
C THR A 231 3.72 -2.31 16.43
N PHE A 232 2.96 -3.36 16.16
CA PHE A 232 3.48 -4.74 16.06
C PHE A 232 3.82 -5.12 14.60
N PRO A 233 4.80 -6.01 14.39
CA PRO A 233 5.14 -6.48 13.05
C PRO A 233 4.07 -7.40 12.48
N ILE A 234 3.82 -7.31 11.17
CA ILE A 234 2.88 -8.17 10.46
C ILE A 234 3.57 -8.85 9.29
N ASP A 235 3.46 -10.18 9.22
CA ASP A 235 3.97 -10.99 8.11
C ASP A 235 2.85 -11.46 7.19
N VAL A 236 3.23 -11.92 6.00
CA VAL A 236 2.33 -12.64 5.10
C VAL A 236 2.84 -14.06 4.88
N VAL A 237 1.93 -15.02 4.90
CA VAL A 237 2.22 -16.42 4.58
C VAL A 237 1.47 -16.77 3.30
N TYR A 238 2.21 -17.10 2.25
CA TYR A 238 1.67 -17.70 1.02
C TYR A 238 1.74 -19.21 1.09
N THR A 239 0.76 -19.88 0.51
CA THR A 239 0.86 -21.31 0.16
C THR A 239 0.89 -21.44 -1.35
N TRP A 240 1.80 -22.25 -1.87
CA TRP A 240 1.93 -22.48 -3.31
C TRP A 240 2.50 -23.85 -3.62
N VAL A 241 2.08 -24.42 -4.75
CA VAL A 241 2.68 -25.62 -5.35
C VAL A 241 2.86 -25.40 -6.85
N ASP A 242 3.95 -25.92 -7.40
CA ASP A 242 4.13 -26.06 -8.84
C ASP A 242 3.41 -27.32 -9.31
N SER A 243 2.32 -27.12 -10.03
CA SER A 243 1.53 -28.17 -10.64
C SER A 243 2.21 -28.82 -11.84
N ASP A 244 3.15 -28.14 -12.48
CA ASP A 244 3.90 -28.65 -13.64
C ASP A 244 5.12 -29.47 -13.22
N ASP A 245 5.46 -29.52 -11.93
CA ASP A 245 6.55 -30.34 -11.39
C ASP A 245 6.22 -31.84 -11.52
N PRO A 246 6.97 -32.61 -12.34
CA PRO A 246 6.71 -34.03 -12.55
C PRO A 246 6.90 -34.87 -11.27
N ALA A 247 7.77 -34.44 -10.35
CA ALA A 247 7.97 -35.14 -9.09
C ALA A 247 6.76 -34.96 -8.17
N TRP A 248 6.20 -33.75 -8.12
CA TRP A 248 4.97 -33.47 -7.39
C TRP A 248 3.77 -34.23 -7.97
N GLN A 249 3.62 -34.23 -9.30
CA GLN A 249 2.55 -34.97 -9.98
C GLN A 249 2.60 -36.48 -9.68
N ARG A 250 3.79 -37.09 -9.67
CA ARG A 250 3.96 -38.50 -9.29
C ARG A 250 3.52 -38.76 -7.84
N ARG A 251 4.01 -37.97 -6.88
CA ARG A 251 3.63 -38.09 -5.46
C ARG A 251 2.12 -37.94 -5.27
N ARG A 252 1.49 -37.02 -6.01
CA ARG A 252 0.05 -36.80 -5.97
C ARG A 252 -0.73 -37.98 -6.54
N ALA A 253 -0.31 -38.51 -7.70
CA ALA A 253 -0.95 -39.66 -8.32
C ALA A 253 -0.90 -40.89 -7.41
N GLU A 254 0.24 -41.15 -6.76
CA GLU A 254 0.42 -42.23 -5.78
C GLU A 254 -0.51 -42.07 -4.55
N ALA A 255 -0.76 -40.83 -4.12
CA ALA A 255 -1.63 -40.53 -2.98
C ALA A 255 -3.14 -40.49 -3.32
N SER A 256 -3.51 -40.34 -4.60
CA SER A 256 -4.89 -40.14 -5.06
C SER A 256 -5.67 -41.44 -5.27
N GLY A 257 -5.25 -42.54 -4.64
CA GLY A 257 -5.72 -43.91 -4.88
C GLY A 257 -7.21 -44.23 -4.63
N ASP A 258 -8.09 -43.24 -4.44
CA ASP A 258 -9.55 -43.39 -4.40
C ASP A 258 -10.24 -42.15 -4.98
N VAL A 259 -11.40 -42.36 -5.63
CA VAL A 259 -12.15 -41.38 -6.44
C VAL A 259 -12.42 -40.08 -5.67
N PHE A 260 -11.62 -39.05 -5.91
CA PHE A 260 -11.94 -37.68 -5.51
C PHE A 260 -13.05 -37.12 -6.42
N HIS A 261 -13.96 -36.32 -5.85
CA HIS A 261 -14.95 -35.54 -6.62
C HIS A 261 -14.30 -34.87 -7.84
N GLU A 262 -14.94 -34.95 -9.02
CA GLU A 262 -14.41 -34.40 -10.29
C GLU A 262 -13.94 -32.94 -10.18
N GLU A 263 -14.57 -32.12 -9.33
CA GLU A 263 -14.15 -30.74 -9.06
C GLU A 263 -12.77 -30.62 -8.39
N SER A 264 -12.39 -31.58 -7.55
CA SER A 264 -11.08 -31.65 -6.88
C SER A 264 -9.95 -32.08 -7.82
N ALA A 265 -10.31 -32.80 -8.89
CA ALA A 265 -9.41 -33.32 -9.92
C ALA A 265 -9.37 -32.45 -11.19
N SER A 266 -10.13 -31.36 -11.26
CA SER A 266 -10.22 -30.53 -12.47
C SER A 266 -8.85 -29.96 -12.86
N ALA A 267 -8.43 -30.25 -14.09
CA ALA A 267 -7.14 -29.82 -14.66
C ALA A 267 -6.96 -28.28 -14.67
N GLY A 268 -8.06 -27.52 -14.60
CA GLY A 268 -8.06 -26.05 -14.53
C GLY A 268 -7.58 -25.46 -13.20
N ARG A 269 -7.58 -26.21 -12.09
CA ARG A 269 -7.06 -25.75 -10.78
C ARG A 269 -5.53 -25.67 -10.70
N TYR A 270 -4.84 -26.16 -11.72
CA TYR A 270 -3.40 -26.43 -11.68
C TYR A 270 -2.67 -25.87 -12.91
N ILE A 271 -3.27 -24.93 -13.66
CA ILE A 271 -2.54 -24.24 -14.73
C ILE A 271 -1.84 -23.06 -14.08
N ASN A 272 -0.51 -23.06 -14.09
CA ASN A 272 0.28 -21.92 -13.63
C ASN A 272 0.18 -20.79 -14.68
N ARG A 273 -0.36 -19.64 -14.28
CA ARG A 273 -0.42 -18.40 -15.08
C ARG A 273 0.38 -17.28 -14.43
N ASP A 274 1.41 -17.65 -13.67
CA ASP A 274 2.21 -16.75 -12.87
C ASP A 274 1.39 -15.99 -11.79
N GLU A 275 0.28 -16.56 -11.30
CA GLU A 275 -0.58 -15.93 -10.30
C GLU A 275 0.22 -15.48 -9.06
N LEU A 276 1.05 -16.38 -8.51
CA LEU A 276 1.91 -16.08 -7.37
C LEU A 276 2.84 -14.88 -7.64
N LEU A 277 3.44 -14.81 -8.83
CA LEU A 277 4.35 -13.72 -9.21
C LEU A 277 3.63 -12.38 -9.18
N TYR A 278 2.45 -12.32 -9.80
CA TYR A 278 1.65 -11.10 -9.84
C TYR A 278 1.03 -10.77 -8.47
N SER A 279 0.66 -11.78 -7.68
CA SER A 279 0.13 -11.61 -6.32
C SER A 279 1.18 -10.97 -5.42
N MET A 280 2.40 -11.53 -5.36
CA MET A 280 3.49 -10.99 -4.56
C MET A 280 3.92 -9.58 -5.02
N ARG A 281 3.88 -9.30 -6.33
CA ARG A 281 4.10 -7.94 -6.86
C ARG A 281 3.01 -6.96 -6.41
N SER A 282 1.75 -7.38 -6.43
CA SER A 282 0.62 -6.57 -5.96
C SER A 282 0.75 -6.25 -4.46
N LEU A 283 1.16 -7.24 -3.66
CA LEU A 283 1.42 -7.06 -2.23
C LEU A 283 2.58 -6.10 -1.98
N HIS A 284 3.69 -6.25 -2.71
CA HIS A 284 4.82 -5.31 -2.64
C HIS A 284 4.40 -3.87 -2.97
N MET A 285 3.52 -3.71 -3.96
CA MET A 285 3.01 -2.40 -4.38
C MET A 285 2.08 -1.80 -3.33
N TYR A 286 1.13 -2.57 -2.81
CA TYR A 286 -0.02 -2.03 -2.10
C TYR A 286 -0.07 -2.29 -0.58
N ALA A 287 0.81 -3.15 -0.07
CA ALA A 287 0.98 -3.40 1.37
C ALA A 287 2.46 -3.27 1.80
N PRO A 288 3.11 -2.11 1.59
CA PRO A 288 4.53 -1.93 1.91
C PRO A 288 4.84 -1.95 3.42
N TRP A 289 3.81 -2.12 4.26
CA TRP A 289 3.91 -2.31 5.70
C TRP A 289 4.21 -3.75 6.13
N VAL A 290 4.10 -4.73 5.21
CA VAL A 290 4.46 -6.13 5.48
C VAL A 290 5.94 -6.21 5.84
N ARG A 291 6.24 -6.87 6.96
CA ARG A 291 7.61 -7.06 7.45
C ARG A 291 8.34 -8.11 6.59
N HIS A 292 7.72 -9.29 6.47
CA HIS A 292 8.32 -10.48 5.84
C HIS A 292 7.26 -11.31 5.13
N ILE A 293 7.64 -12.01 4.06
CA ILE A 293 6.79 -13.00 3.41
C ILE A 293 7.40 -14.39 3.57
N PHE A 294 6.59 -15.32 4.06
CA PHE A 294 6.91 -16.74 4.09
C PHE A 294 6.15 -17.44 2.96
N LEU A 295 6.87 -18.09 2.05
CA LEU A 295 6.31 -18.86 0.96
C LEU A 295 6.37 -20.35 1.34
N VAL A 296 5.25 -20.90 1.79
CA VAL A 296 5.12 -22.31 2.18
C VAL A 296 4.86 -23.17 0.95
N THR A 297 5.73 -24.16 0.71
CA THR A 297 5.70 -25.00 -0.50
C THR A 297 5.97 -26.48 -0.22
N ASP A 298 5.72 -27.34 -1.21
CA ASP A 298 6.10 -28.76 -1.17
C ASP A 298 7.55 -28.99 -1.62
N ASP A 299 8.50 -28.31 -0.96
CA ASP A 299 9.94 -28.30 -1.29
C ASP A 299 10.30 -27.63 -2.64
N GLN A 300 9.36 -26.86 -3.20
CA GLN A 300 9.51 -26.18 -4.49
C GLN A 300 9.92 -24.71 -4.31
N VAL A 301 10.67 -24.18 -5.27
CA VAL A 301 11.04 -22.76 -5.34
C VAL A 301 10.64 -22.22 -6.72
N PRO A 302 9.81 -21.15 -6.80
CA PRO A 302 9.47 -20.55 -8.09
C PRO A 302 10.73 -20.10 -8.84
N HIS A 303 10.85 -20.44 -10.13
CA HIS A 303 12.07 -20.17 -10.91
C HIS A 303 12.46 -18.68 -11.02
N TRP A 304 11.47 -17.79 -10.90
CA TRP A 304 11.66 -16.34 -10.93
C TRP A 304 12.02 -15.75 -9.56
N LEU A 305 11.89 -16.53 -8.48
CA LEU A 305 12.11 -16.07 -7.12
C LEU A 305 13.60 -16.14 -6.78
N ASN A 306 14.16 -14.99 -6.39
CA ASN A 306 15.46 -14.98 -5.74
C ASN A 306 15.28 -15.32 -4.25
N SER A 307 15.46 -16.60 -3.89
CA SER A 307 15.33 -17.10 -2.51
C SER A 307 16.41 -16.57 -1.55
N GLU A 308 17.51 -16.04 -2.08
CA GLU A 308 18.57 -15.37 -1.29
C GLU A 308 18.24 -13.89 -1.00
N GLY A 309 17.09 -13.41 -1.50
CA GLY A 309 16.62 -12.04 -1.31
C GLY A 309 16.15 -11.78 0.12
N GLU A 310 16.40 -10.56 0.61
CA GLU A 310 15.94 -10.14 1.93
C GLU A 310 14.40 -9.95 1.97
N GLY A 311 13.78 -10.40 3.07
CA GLY A 311 12.35 -10.26 3.33
C GLY A 311 11.50 -11.45 2.89
N ILE A 312 12.06 -12.40 2.13
CA ILE A 312 11.37 -13.61 1.69
C ILE A 312 12.00 -14.83 2.35
N THR A 313 11.20 -15.80 2.77
CA THR A 313 11.72 -17.12 3.15
C THR A 313 10.82 -18.18 2.53
N VAL A 314 11.41 -19.10 1.77
CA VAL A 314 10.72 -20.30 1.30
C VAL A 314 10.78 -21.32 2.43
N VAL A 315 9.63 -21.89 2.78
CA VAL A 315 9.46 -22.81 3.91
C VAL A 315 8.85 -24.10 3.39
N SER A 316 9.47 -25.23 3.67
CA SER A 316 8.93 -26.53 3.33
C SER A 316 7.73 -26.89 4.20
N HIS A 317 6.76 -27.63 3.64
CA HIS A 317 5.74 -28.32 4.44
C HIS A 317 6.36 -29.14 5.59
N ARG A 318 7.55 -29.73 5.41
CA ARG A 318 8.24 -30.52 6.43
C ARG A 318 8.64 -29.71 7.66
N GLU A 319 8.82 -28.40 7.51
CA GLU A 319 9.22 -27.51 8.61
C GLU A 319 8.05 -27.12 9.51
N ILE A 320 6.81 -27.18 8.99
CA ILE A 320 5.61 -26.75 9.73
C ILE A 320 4.76 -27.93 10.24
N PHE A 321 4.83 -29.10 9.60
CA PHE A 321 4.06 -30.26 10.00
C PHE A 321 4.63 -30.93 11.25
N ARG A 322 3.79 -31.08 12.28
CA ARG A 322 4.16 -31.79 13.52
C ARG A 322 4.49 -33.27 13.29
N GLU A 323 3.76 -33.93 12.40
CA GLU A 323 3.94 -35.34 12.04
C GLU A 323 4.33 -35.43 10.57
N THR A 324 5.63 -35.33 10.29
CA THR A 324 6.17 -35.38 8.93
C THR A 324 5.92 -36.71 8.22
N SER A 325 5.62 -37.79 8.96
CA SER A 325 5.19 -39.08 8.42
C SER A 325 3.86 -39.03 7.67
N ARG A 326 3.08 -37.95 7.81
CA ARG A 326 1.83 -37.73 7.06
C ARG A 326 2.03 -36.97 5.75
N LEU A 327 3.27 -36.58 5.43
CA LEU A 327 3.60 -35.92 4.18
C LEU A 327 3.93 -36.97 3.09
N PRO A 328 3.67 -36.66 1.80
CA PRO A 328 3.04 -35.44 1.30
C PRO A 328 1.53 -35.41 1.57
N VAL A 329 0.97 -34.20 1.72
CA VAL A 329 -0.48 -34.01 1.79
C VAL A 329 -0.90 -33.00 0.73
N PHE A 330 -2.03 -33.26 0.05
CA PHE A 330 -2.56 -32.42 -1.02
C PHE A 330 -3.85 -31.69 -0.60
N ASN A 331 -4.09 -31.60 0.71
CA ASN A 331 -5.24 -30.94 1.31
C ASN A 331 -4.81 -29.58 1.86
N SER A 332 -5.30 -28.50 1.26
CA SER A 332 -4.98 -27.13 1.66
C SER A 332 -5.38 -26.83 3.10
N HIS A 333 -6.53 -27.30 3.59
CA HIS A 333 -6.94 -27.11 4.99
C HIS A 333 -5.95 -27.74 5.97
N ALA A 334 -5.41 -28.92 5.64
CA ALA A 334 -4.41 -29.58 6.48
C ALA A 334 -3.11 -28.76 6.56
N ILE A 335 -2.69 -28.13 5.46
CA ILE A 335 -1.52 -27.24 5.40
C ILE A 335 -1.80 -25.93 6.14
N SER A 336 -2.94 -25.27 5.86
CA SER A 336 -3.33 -24.00 6.49
C SER A 336 -3.40 -24.10 8.02
N ALA A 337 -3.84 -25.24 8.55
CA ALA A 337 -3.89 -25.50 9.99
C ALA A 337 -2.50 -25.54 10.66
N GLN A 338 -1.41 -25.62 9.88
CA GLN A 338 -0.03 -25.71 10.38
C GLN A 338 0.75 -24.40 10.25
N LEU A 339 0.25 -23.39 9.51
CA LEU A 339 1.02 -22.19 9.14
C LEU A 339 1.54 -21.39 10.33
N HIS A 340 0.84 -21.42 11.46
CA HIS A 340 1.28 -20.81 12.72
C HIS A 340 2.61 -21.38 13.28
N ARG A 341 3.13 -22.47 12.69
CA ARG A 341 4.39 -23.12 13.06
C ARG A 341 5.58 -22.69 12.21
N VAL A 342 5.37 -21.82 11.22
CA VAL A 342 6.46 -21.28 10.41
C VAL A 342 7.53 -20.66 11.32
N PRO A 343 8.81 -21.11 11.25
CA PRO A 343 9.87 -20.55 12.06
C PRO A 343 10.06 -19.05 11.81
N GLY A 344 10.08 -18.24 12.87
CA GLY A 344 10.27 -16.79 12.79
C GLY A 344 9.04 -15.96 12.41
N LEU A 345 7.88 -16.61 12.22
CA LEU A 345 6.60 -15.94 11.94
C LEU A 345 6.19 -15.04 13.11
N SER A 346 5.71 -13.83 12.79
CA SER A 346 5.10 -12.92 13.76
C SER A 346 3.83 -13.52 14.38
N GLU A 347 3.52 -13.12 15.61
CA GLU A 347 2.21 -13.39 16.23
C GLU A 347 1.04 -12.86 15.37
N HIS A 348 1.27 -11.76 14.65
CA HIS A 348 0.30 -11.18 13.72
C HIS A 348 0.74 -11.49 12.29
N PHE A 349 -0.03 -12.31 11.58
CA PHE A 349 0.24 -12.62 10.18
C PHE A 349 -1.05 -12.74 9.37
N ILE A 350 -0.92 -12.62 8.06
CA ILE A 350 -2.04 -12.79 7.12
C ILE A 350 -1.71 -13.95 6.19
N HIS A 351 -2.64 -14.89 6.06
CA HIS A 351 -2.56 -15.95 5.07
C HIS A 351 -3.10 -15.43 3.72
N PHE A 352 -2.29 -15.52 2.68
CA PHE A 352 -2.67 -15.24 1.29
C PHE A 352 -2.62 -16.55 0.49
N ASN A 353 -3.67 -16.85 -0.25
CA ASN A 353 -3.52 -17.79 -1.36
C ASN A 353 -2.72 -17.11 -2.48
N ASP A 354 -2.08 -17.91 -3.33
CA ASP A 354 -1.27 -17.46 -4.45
C ASP A 354 -2.06 -16.75 -5.57
N ASP A 355 -3.37 -16.95 -5.62
CA ASP A 355 -4.32 -16.35 -6.57
C ASP A 355 -5.07 -15.11 -6.02
N VAL A 356 -4.66 -14.59 -4.86
CA VAL A 356 -5.24 -13.37 -4.26
C VAL A 356 -4.40 -12.16 -4.61
N PHE A 357 -5.02 -11.11 -5.15
CA PHE A 357 -4.35 -9.88 -5.57
C PHE A 357 -4.82 -8.67 -4.77
N VAL A 358 -3.90 -7.81 -4.39
CA VAL A 358 -4.22 -6.50 -3.81
C VAL A 358 -4.40 -5.50 -4.96
N GLY A 359 -5.59 -4.91 -5.08
CA GLY A 359 -5.91 -3.99 -6.19
C GLY A 359 -5.73 -2.49 -5.88
N ARG A 360 -5.50 -2.13 -4.62
CA ARG A 360 -5.35 -0.74 -4.15
C ARG A 360 -4.47 -0.70 -2.89
N PRO A 361 -3.86 0.44 -2.54
CA PRO A 361 -3.17 0.56 -1.26
C PRO A 361 -4.10 0.18 -0.11
N ILE A 362 -3.60 -0.70 0.77
CA ILE A 362 -4.28 -1.18 1.98
C ILE A 362 -3.42 -0.86 3.19
N THR A 363 -4.05 -0.67 4.34
CA THR A 363 -3.36 -0.40 5.62
C THR A 363 -3.50 -1.61 6.56
N PRO A 364 -2.60 -1.77 7.55
CA PRO A 364 -2.74 -2.87 8.50
C PRO A 364 -4.05 -2.78 9.32
N HIS A 365 -4.62 -1.58 9.44
CA HIS A 365 -5.92 -1.32 10.06
C HIS A 365 -7.10 -1.98 9.34
N GLU A 366 -6.93 -2.48 8.11
CA GLU A 366 -7.96 -3.28 7.45
C GLU A 366 -8.06 -4.70 8.05
N PHE A 367 -6.99 -5.19 8.70
CA PHE A 367 -6.87 -6.56 9.22
C PHE A 367 -6.80 -6.63 10.74
N PHE A 368 -6.25 -5.62 11.40
CA PHE A 368 -6.05 -5.62 12.84
C PHE A 368 -6.58 -4.34 13.49
N LEU A 369 -6.96 -4.47 14.75
CA LEU A 369 -7.14 -3.35 15.67
C LEU A 369 -5.78 -3.00 16.33
N PRO A 370 -5.59 -1.74 16.78
CA PRO A 370 -4.36 -1.31 17.45
C PRO A 370 -3.98 -2.13 18.69
N ASN A 371 -4.96 -2.78 19.34
CA ASN A 371 -4.74 -3.66 20.48
C ASN A 371 -4.31 -5.10 20.11
N GLY A 372 -4.07 -5.38 18.83
CA GLY A 372 -3.65 -6.69 18.32
C GLY A 372 -4.78 -7.61 17.88
N ALA A 373 -6.04 -7.28 18.19
CA ALA A 373 -7.16 -8.12 17.79
C ALA A 373 -7.34 -8.12 16.26
N SER A 374 -7.49 -9.31 15.66
CA SER A 374 -7.79 -9.48 14.25
C SER A 374 -9.23 -9.11 13.93
N LYS A 375 -9.43 -8.51 12.75
CA LYS A 375 -10.75 -8.24 12.17
C LYS A 375 -11.14 -9.42 11.29
N HIS A 376 -12.37 -9.89 11.48
CA HIS A 376 -12.91 -11.01 10.72
C HIS A 376 -14.22 -10.59 10.06
N TYR A 377 -14.43 -11.07 8.84
CA TYR A 377 -15.70 -10.96 8.14
C TYR A 377 -16.29 -12.36 8.07
N PRO A 378 -17.33 -12.67 8.89
CA PRO A 378 -17.94 -13.98 8.86
C PRO A 378 -18.59 -14.22 7.50
N ASP A 379 -18.44 -15.44 6.99
CA ASP A 379 -19.20 -15.89 5.82
C ASP A 379 -20.69 -15.99 6.20
N THR A 380 -21.57 -15.75 5.25
CA THR A 380 -23.02 -15.94 5.41
C THR A 380 -23.47 -17.34 4.98
N VAL A 381 -22.58 -18.11 4.35
CA VAL A 381 -22.89 -19.48 3.90
C VAL A 381 -23.10 -20.39 5.10
N ARG A 382 -24.25 -21.06 5.13
CA ARG A 382 -24.60 -22.02 6.17
C ARG A 382 -23.91 -23.35 5.93
N ILE A 383 -23.43 -23.96 6.99
CA ILE A 383 -22.88 -25.32 6.94
C ILE A 383 -24.06 -26.31 6.99
N PRO A 384 -24.23 -27.21 6.01
CA PRO A 384 -25.33 -28.19 6.03
C PRO A 384 -25.36 -29.00 7.33
N MET A 385 -26.55 -29.24 7.86
CA MET A 385 -26.75 -30.02 9.09
C MET A 385 -26.71 -31.53 8.79
N GLY A 386 -26.26 -32.31 9.78
CA GLY A 386 -26.16 -33.77 9.67
C GLY A 386 -24.74 -34.29 9.46
N PRO A 387 -24.58 -35.61 9.28
CA PRO A 387 -23.28 -36.25 9.08
C PRO A 387 -22.67 -35.87 7.72
N ILE A 388 -21.39 -36.23 7.51
CA ILE A 388 -20.75 -36.15 6.21
C ILE A 388 -21.36 -37.21 5.29
N LEU A 389 -21.74 -36.80 4.08
CA LEU A 389 -22.33 -37.65 3.04
C LEU A 389 -21.36 -37.76 1.85
N PRO A 390 -21.39 -38.88 1.08
CA PRO A 390 -20.54 -39.05 -0.09
C PRO A 390 -20.69 -37.96 -1.16
N GLU A 391 -21.86 -37.34 -1.25
CA GLU A 391 -22.20 -36.26 -2.18
C GLU A 391 -21.85 -34.85 -1.69
N ASP A 392 -21.39 -34.70 -0.43
CA ASP A 392 -20.99 -33.40 0.10
C ASP A 392 -19.79 -32.85 -0.68
N LEU A 393 -19.85 -31.57 -1.01
CA LEU A 393 -18.73 -30.90 -1.65
C LEU A 393 -17.53 -30.86 -0.69
N PRO A 394 -16.28 -30.88 -1.19
CA PRO A 394 -15.09 -30.91 -0.33
C PRO A 394 -15.04 -29.82 0.74
N HIS A 395 -15.55 -28.63 0.43
CA HIS A 395 -15.60 -27.52 1.38
C HIS A 395 -16.69 -27.70 2.45
N GLU A 396 -17.79 -28.39 2.14
CA GLU A 396 -18.83 -28.76 3.11
C GLU A 396 -18.33 -29.82 4.07
N VAL A 397 -17.62 -30.83 3.56
CA VAL A 397 -16.93 -31.84 4.37
C VAL A 397 -15.95 -31.18 5.35
N ALA A 398 -15.13 -30.24 4.88
CA ALA A 398 -14.20 -29.48 5.73
C ALA A 398 -14.94 -28.70 6.83
N ARG A 399 -16.03 -28.01 6.48
CA ARG A 399 -16.85 -27.24 7.43
C ARG A 399 -17.55 -28.11 8.47
N LYS A 400 -18.12 -29.25 8.07
CA LYS A 400 -18.73 -30.24 8.99
C LYS A 400 -17.69 -30.81 9.97
N ASN A 401 -16.47 -31.09 9.49
CA ASN A 401 -15.37 -31.52 10.36
C ASN A 401 -14.99 -30.44 11.39
N VAL A 402 -14.87 -29.18 10.97
CA VAL A 402 -14.60 -28.06 11.89
C VAL A 402 -15.70 -27.92 12.93
N ARG A 403 -16.97 -28.00 12.54
CA ARG A 403 -18.11 -27.99 13.46
C ARG A 403 -17.97 -29.09 14.52
N ALA A 404 -17.76 -30.34 14.10
CA ALA A 404 -17.64 -31.46 15.02
C ALA A 404 -16.49 -31.28 16.02
N LEU A 405 -15.36 -30.71 15.59
CA LEU A 405 -14.23 -30.39 16.46
C LEU A 405 -14.57 -29.31 17.49
N LEU A 406 -15.26 -28.24 17.08
CA LEU A 406 -15.67 -27.16 17.97
C LEU A 406 -16.74 -27.62 18.96
N GLU A 407 -17.70 -28.42 18.51
CA GLU A 407 -18.71 -29.04 19.37
C GLU A 407 -18.07 -29.95 20.41
N GLY A 408 -17.18 -30.85 19.99
CA GLY A 408 -16.49 -31.77 20.89
C GLY A 408 -15.60 -31.05 21.91
N ARG A 409 -14.96 -29.94 21.53
CA ARG A 409 -14.03 -29.22 22.41
C ARG A 409 -14.70 -28.17 23.31
N PHE A 410 -15.73 -27.49 22.80
CA PHE A 410 -16.32 -26.32 23.46
C PHE A 410 -17.81 -26.46 23.75
N GLY A 411 -18.46 -27.54 23.31
CA GLY A 411 -19.91 -27.73 23.46
C GLY A 411 -20.74 -26.70 22.67
N ARG A 412 -20.18 -26.15 21.58
CA ARG A 412 -20.81 -25.12 20.76
C ARG A 412 -20.88 -25.55 19.29
N THR A 413 -22.09 -25.47 18.73
CA THR A 413 -22.36 -25.71 17.32
C THR A 413 -22.24 -24.42 16.52
N ILE A 414 -21.42 -24.43 15.47
CA ILE A 414 -21.37 -23.35 14.47
C ILE A 414 -22.38 -23.64 13.35
N ILE A 415 -23.07 -22.59 12.89
CA ILE A 415 -24.16 -22.69 11.90
C ILE A 415 -23.75 -22.06 10.56
N ASP A 416 -22.96 -20.99 10.62
CA ASP A 416 -22.19 -20.35 9.55
C ASP A 416 -20.69 -20.70 9.64
#